data_AF-A0A926GTA4-F1
#
_entry.id   AF-A0A926GTA4-F1
#
_cell.length_a   1.000
_cell.length_b   1.000
_cell.length_c   1.000
_cell.angle_alpha   90.00
_cell.angle_beta   90.00
_cell.angle_gamma   90.00
#
_symmetry.space_group_name_H-M   'P 1'
#
loop_
_entity.id
_entity.type
_entity.pdbx_description
1 polymer ?
#
loop_
_entity_poly.entity_id
_entity_poly.type
_entity_poly.pdbx_seq_one_letter_code
_entity_poly.pdbx_strand_id
1 'polypeptide(L)'
;ALDCQQARDYLVRTAFQPLKRRDIRTIKGLAAFAPDEAYAAAIRLLRDEDEQDRIYALDLLLDIDVTRAIPELFNLLVGDRTQLVMRHRIAYALSEKVRAGDEKDATAIREHITGRTTSPEPRERWGACFVLGFLPLSDDISQVVRDLIGDQDVRVYEAACVTWNRMENARAVGLIVDSFSVEDDPARRRILLRAALKIGEPGETQRAEAPEWLNRMGARLTPLEWQQATEMLRKRRDKRDERLRREEDRETRELY
;
A
#
# COMPACT_ATOMS: atom_id res chain seq x y z
N ALA A 1 19.64 36.54 -4.60
CA ALA A 1 18.77 35.61 -3.86
C ALA A 1 17.43 35.58 -4.59
N LEU A 2 16.88 34.41 -4.93
CA LEU A 2 15.49 34.36 -5.36
C LEU A 2 14.61 34.74 -4.15
N ASP A 3 13.68 35.66 -4.35
CA ASP A 3 12.62 35.96 -3.40
C ASP A 3 11.75 34.71 -3.21
N CYS A 4 11.38 34.37 -1.96
CA CYS A 4 10.50 33.24 -1.65
C CYS A 4 9.19 33.31 -2.44
N GLN A 5 8.68 34.52 -2.74
CA GLN A 5 7.49 34.69 -3.57
C GLN A 5 7.75 34.30 -5.04
N GLN A 6 8.91 34.67 -5.59
CA GLN A 6 9.29 34.28 -6.96
C GLN A 6 9.51 32.76 -7.08
N ALA A 7 10.07 32.14 -6.03
CA ALA A 7 10.23 30.68 -5.97
C ALA A 7 8.87 29.97 -5.91
N ARG A 8 7.93 30.45 -5.08
CA ARG A 8 6.55 29.94 -5.03
C ARG A 8 5.85 30.06 -6.38
N ASP A 9 5.87 31.24 -6.99
CA ASP A 9 5.20 31.50 -8.27
C ASP A 9 5.75 30.65 -9.42
N TYR A 10 7.05 30.35 -9.39
CA TYR A 10 7.69 29.43 -10.31
C TYR A 10 7.20 27.99 -10.08
N LEU A 11 7.25 27.50 -8.84
CA LEU A 11 6.85 26.14 -8.50
C LEU A 11 5.35 25.88 -8.79
N VAL A 12 4.48 26.84 -8.48
CA VAL A 12 3.04 26.77 -8.85
C VAL A 12 2.91 26.65 -10.37
N ARG A 13 3.53 27.54 -11.14
CA ARG A 13 3.44 27.50 -12.60
C ARG A 13 3.92 26.17 -13.18
N THR A 14 5.01 25.62 -12.65
CA THR A 14 5.56 24.36 -13.12
C THR A 14 4.69 23.17 -12.72
N ALA A 15 4.14 23.13 -11.50
CA ALA A 15 3.32 22.03 -11.01
C ALA A 15 1.98 21.82 -11.76
N PHE A 16 1.51 22.82 -12.52
CA PHE A 16 0.23 22.76 -13.25
C PHE A 16 0.34 22.72 -14.78
N GLN A 17 1.55 22.62 -15.36
CA GLN A 17 1.73 22.43 -16.81
C GLN A 17 1.39 20.99 -17.26
N PRO A 18 1.36 20.63 -18.56
CA PRO A 18 1.29 19.24 -19.03
C PRO A 18 2.64 18.56 -18.74
N LEU A 19 2.66 17.60 -17.82
CA LEU A 19 3.87 17.15 -17.14
C LEU A 19 4.46 15.88 -17.78
N LYS A 20 5.79 15.74 -17.72
CA LYS A 20 6.55 14.51 -17.99
C LYS A 20 7.48 14.28 -16.82
N ARG A 21 7.30 13.25 -15.98
CA ARG A 21 8.24 12.66 -14.96
C ARG A 21 9.11 13.60 -14.06
N ARG A 22 9.16 14.92 -14.27
CA ARG A 22 10.06 15.88 -13.61
C ARG A 22 9.38 16.64 -12.46
N ASP A 23 8.14 16.30 -12.12
CA ASP A 23 7.27 17.20 -11.36
C ASP A 23 6.93 16.73 -9.94
N ILE A 24 7.24 15.49 -9.58
CA ILE A 24 7.08 15.00 -8.20
C ILE A 24 7.96 15.81 -7.23
N ARG A 25 9.21 16.08 -7.60
CA ARG A 25 10.13 16.90 -6.78
C ARG A 25 9.65 18.35 -6.68
N THR A 26 9.02 18.86 -7.74
CA THR A 26 8.40 20.19 -7.78
C THR A 26 7.23 20.25 -6.81
N ILE A 27 6.34 19.26 -6.81
CA ILE A 27 5.21 19.18 -5.87
C ILE A 27 5.71 19.00 -4.42
N LYS A 28 6.70 18.13 -4.17
CA LYS A 28 7.32 18.02 -2.84
C LYS A 28 7.94 19.33 -2.37
N GLY A 29 8.63 20.03 -3.26
CA GLY A 29 9.18 21.35 -2.97
C GLY A 29 8.09 22.39 -2.69
N LEU A 30 7.00 22.37 -3.46
CA LEU A 30 5.86 23.25 -3.30
C LEU A 30 5.16 23.03 -1.95
N ALA A 31 5.07 21.78 -1.48
CA ALA A 31 4.44 21.44 -0.21
C ALA A 31 5.02 22.20 0.99
N ALA A 32 6.32 22.54 0.96
CA ALA A 32 6.98 23.30 2.02
C ALA A 32 6.55 24.79 2.07
N PHE A 33 6.01 25.33 0.98
CA PHE A 33 5.70 26.77 0.85
C PHE A 33 4.23 27.06 0.60
N ALA A 34 3.51 26.10 0.03
CA ALA A 34 2.16 26.22 -0.51
C ALA A 34 1.48 24.84 -0.48
N PRO A 35 1.18 24.30 0.72
CA PRO A 35 0.69 22.92 0.90
C PRO A 35 -0.66 22.68 0.21
N ASP A 36 -1.55 23.68 0.15
CA ASP A 36 -2.84 23.55 -0.54
C ASP A 36 -2.67 23.41 -2.05
N GLU A 37 -1.80 24.23 -2.66
CA GLU A 37 -1.50 24.14 -4.08
C GLU A 37 -0.74 22.83 -4.41
N ALA A 38 0.16 22.39 -3.53
CA ALA A 38 0.83 21.10 -3.68
C ALA A 38 -0.17 19.94 -3.59
N TYR A 39 -1.12 19.99 -2.65
CA TYR A 39 -2.18 19.00 -2.52
C TYR A 39 -3.05 18.95 -3.78
N ALA A 40 -3.47 20.11 -4.29
CA ALA A 40 -4.24 20.20 -5.53
C ALA A 40 -3.48 19.65 -6.75
N ALA A 41 -2.17 19.92 -6.84
CA ALA A 41 -1.32 19.35 -7.87
C ALA A 41 -1.20 17.82 -7.75
N ALA A 42 -1.07 17.29 -6.53
CA ALA A 42 -1.05 15.84 -6.29
C ALA A 42 -2.39 15.16 -6.64
N ILE A 43 -3.53 15.78 -6.33
CA ILE A 43 -4.86 15.29 -6.76
C ILE A 43 -4.97 15.24 -8.29
N ARG A 44 -4.41 16.22 -9.00
CA ARG A 44 -4.37 16.19 -10.46
C ARG A 44 -3.51 15.02 -10.97
N LEU A 45 -2.38 14.76 -10.32
CA LEU A 45 -1.48 13.65 -10.66
C LEU A 45 -2.13 12.27 -10.45
N LEU A 46 -3.05 12.12 -9.48
CA LEU A 46 -3.85 10.89 -9.33
C LEU A 46 -4.71 10.55 -10.56
N ARG A 47 -4.97 11.51 -11.44
CA ARG A 47 -5.77 11.35 -12.65
C ARG A 47 -4.93 11.28 -13.92
N ASP A 48 -3.61 11.17 -13.78
CA ASP A 48 -2.70 11.07 -14.91
C ASP A 48 -2.88 9.75 -15.69
N GLU A 49 -2.47 9.76 -16.96
CA GLU A 49 -2.48 8.57 -17.81
C GLU A 49 -1.37 7.59 -17.42
N ASP A 50 -0.22 8.10 -16.93
CA ASP A 50 0.88 7.27 -16.46
C ASP A 50 0.57 6.67 -15.08
N GLU A 51 0.47 5.34 -15.01
CA GLU A 51 0.24 4.57 -13.77
C GLU A 51 1.26 4.93 -12.68
N GLN A 52 2.51 5.17 -13.06
CA GLN A 52 3.59 5.51 -12.13
C GLN A 52 3.34 6.85 -11.46
N ASP A 53 2.93 7.86 -12.24
CA ASP A 53 2.65 9.19 -11.74
C ASP A 53 1.45 9.17 -10.78
N ARG A 54 0.40 8.39 -11.10
CA ARG A 54 -0.72 8.15 -10.18
C ARG A 54 -0.28 7.51 -8.86
N ILE A 55 0.65 6.56 -8.91
CA ILE A 55 1.13 5.88 -7.70
C ILE A 55 1.96 6.83 -6.83
N TYR A 56 2.83 7.64 -7.43
CA TYR A 56 3.57 8.66 -6.69
C TYR A 56 2.66 9.71 -6.05
N ALA A 57 1.52 10.02 -6.67
CA ALA A 57 0.54 10.92 -6.09
C ALA A 57 -0.02 10.42 -4.76
N LEU A 58 -0.15 9.10 -4.57
CA LEU A 58 -0.60 8.51 -3.29
C LEU A 58 0.32 8.89 -2.14
N ASP A 59 1.62 8.65 -2.33
CA ASP A 59 2.65 8.96 -1.34
C ASP A 59 2.74 10.47 -1.09
N LEU A 60 2.64 11.29 -2.15
CA LEU A 60 2.62 12.75 -2.02
C LEU A 60 1.46 13.26 -1.17
N LEU A 61 0.25 12.75 -1.39
CA LEU A 61 -0.92 13.19 -0.63
C LEU A 61 -0.76 12.87 0.86
N LEU A 62 -0.28 11.66 1.18
CA LEU A 62 0.00 11.24 2.55
C LEU A 62 1.19 11.97 3.18
N ASP A 63 2.17 12.41 2.39
CA ASP A 63 3.28 13.24 2.86
C ASP A 63 2.83 14.69 3.17
N ILE A 64 1.87 15.22 2.39
CA ILE A 64 1.39 16.61 2.53
C ILE A 64 0.39 16.73 3.68
N ASP A 65 -0.67 15.92 3.67
CA ASP A 65 -1.75 15.96 4.67
C ASP A 65 -2.48 14.62 4.73
N VAL A 66 -2.10 13.78 5.71
CA VAL A 66 -2.74 12.47 5.94
C VAL A 66 -4.23 12.61 6.20
N THR A 67 -4.63 13.57 7.04
CA THR A 67 -6.03 13.70 7.47
C THR A 67 -6.93 14.01 6.28
N ARG A 68 -6.46 14.85 5.36
CA ARG A 68 -7.16 15.16 4.10
C ARG A 68 -7.06 14.03 3.08
N ALA A 69 -5.92 13.34 3.01
CA ALA A 69 -5.68 12.29 2.03
C ALA A 69 -6.50 11.02 2.29
N ILE A 70 -6.67 10.59 3.54
CA ILE A 70 -7.36 9.34 3.88
C ILE A 70 -8.74 9.22 3.20
N PRO A 71 -9.70 10.16 3.37
CA PRO A 71 -11.02 10.04 2.75
C PRO A 71 -10.94 10.05 1.22
N GLU A 72 -10.05 10.85 0.63
CA GLU A 72 -9.88 10.92 -0.83
C GLU A 72 -9.36 9.60 -1.40
N LEU A 73 -8.33 9.03 -0.77
CA LEU A 73 -7.76 7.74 -1.16
C LEU A 73 -8.72 6.59 -0.93
N PHE A 74 -9.49 6.63 0.16
CA PHE A 74 -10.52 5.63 0.44
C PHE A 74 -11.63 5.68 -0.61
N ASN A 75 -12.15 6.87 -0.93
CA ASN A 75 -13.16 7.07 -1.97
C ASN A 75 -12.66 6.61 -3.34
N LEU A 76 -11.39 6.88 -3.65
CA LEU A 76 -10.75 6.35 -4.86
C LEU A 76 -10.71 4.82 -4.83
N LEU A 77 -10.29 4.20 -3.73
CA LEU A 77 -10.22 2.74 -3.59
C LEU A 77 -11.58 2.08 -3.83
N VAL A 78 -12.65 2.64 -3.25
CA VAL A 78 -14.02 2.17 -3.44
C VAL A 78 -14.68 2.76 -4.70
N GLY A 79 -13.93 3.30 -5.66
CA GLY A 79 -14.50 3.75 -6.94
C GLY A 79 -14.75 2.59 -7.91
N ASP A 80 -15.82 2.69 -8.74
CA ASP A 80 -16.16 1.66 -9.75
C ASP A 80 -15.12 1.55 -10.84
N ARG A 81 -14.52 2.69 -11.19
CA ARG A 81 -13.54 2.80 -12.27
C ARG A 81 -12.11 2.60 -11.79
N THR A 82 -11.93 2.24 -10.52
CA THR A 82 -10.61 2.11 -9.92
C THR A 82 -10.05 0.74 -10.21
N GLN A 83 -8.96 0.75 -10.97
CA GLN A 83 -8.23 -0.45 -11.38
C GLN A 83 -7.81 -1.29 -10.17
N LEU A 84 -7.78 -2.62 -10.33
CA LEU A 84 -7.45 -3.54 -9.23
C LEU A 84 -6.03 -3.31 -8.72
N VAL A 85 -5.10 -3.02 -9.63
CA VAL A 85 -3.73 -2.63 -9.26
C VAL A 85 -3.76 -1.38 -8.40
N MET A 86 -4.50 -0.34 -8.79
CA MET A 86 -4.56 0.93 -8.06
C MET A 86 -5.12 0.76 -6.63
N ARG A 87 -6.15 -0.09 -6.45
CA ARG A 87 -6.69 -0.44 -5.13
C ARG A 87 -5.60 -1.02 -4.21
N HIS A 88 -4.79 -1.95 -4.74
CA HIS A 88 -3.65 -2.49 -4.02
C HIS A 88 -2.62 -1.42 -3.65
N ARG A 89 -2.30 -0.50 -4.57
CA ARG A 89 -1.35 0.59 -4.32
C ARG A 89 -1.81 1.53 -3.21
N ILE A 90 -3.11 1.86 -3.19
CA ILE A 90 -3.70 2.68 -2.12
C ILE A 90 -3.55 1.98 -0.77
N ALA A 91 -3.90 0.69 -0.68
CA ALA A 91 -3.78 -0.05 0.58
C ALA A 91 -2.33 -0.17 1.07
N TYR A 92 -1.36 -0.36 0.16
CA TYR A 92 0.05 -0.31 0.51
C TYR A 92 0.47 1.08 0.99
N ALA A 93 0.12 2.16 0.29
CA ALA A 93 0.49 3.51 0.70
C ALA A 93 -0.03 3.84 2.12
N LEU A 94 -1.27 3.48 2.42
CA LEU A 94 -1.84 3.63 3.77
C LEU A 94 -1.11 2.78 4.82
N SER A 95 -0.86 1.49 4.54
CA SER A 95 -0.11 0.61 5.44
C SER A 95 1.28 1.15 5.75
N GLU A 96 1.99 1.61 4.73
CA GLU A 96 3.35 2.11 4.87
C GLU A 96 3.38 3.40 5.70
N LYS A 97 2.39 4.27 5.52
CA LYS A 97 2.25 5.46 6.35
C LYS A 97 2.02 5.10 7.82
N VAL A 98 1.23 4.06 8.11
CA VAL A 98 1.07 3.53 9.47
C VAL A 98 2.39 2.94 10.00
N ARG A 99 3.18 2.26 9.18
CA ARG A 99 4.49 1.69 9.57
C ARG A 99 5.58 2.73 9.81
N ALA A 100 5.50 3.89 9.15
CA ALA A 100 6.46 4.98 9.31
C ALA A 100 6.52 5.53 10.75
N GLY A 101 5.49 5.27 11.58
CA GLY A 101 5.55 5.45 13.02
C GLY A 101 5.17 6.83 13.53
N ASP A 102 4.57 7.70 12.70
CA ASP A 102 3.85 8.87 13.21
C ASP A 102 2.53 8.39 13.83
N GLU A 103 2.44 8.41 15.16
CA GLU A 103 1.31 7.84 15.90
C GLU A 103 -0.01 8.56 15.59
N LYS A 104 0.05 9.87 15.31
CA LYS A 104 -1.14 10.65 14.97
C LYS A 104 -1.69 10.22 13.61
N ASP A 105 -0.84 10.12 12.61
CA ASP A 105 -1.20 9.66 11.27
C ASP A 105 -1.68 8.20 11.30
N ALA A 106 -0.97 7.34 12.04
CA ALA A 106 -1.33 5.94 12.22
C ALA A 106 -2.72 5.78 12.85
N THR A 107 -3.01 6.56 13.90
CA THR A 107 -4.31 6.59 14.56
C THR A 107 -5.40 7.06 13.61
N ALA A 108 -5.20 8.18 12.91
CA ALA A 108 -6.17 8.72 11.97
C ALA A 108 -6.52 7.72 10.85
N ILE A 109 -5.52 7.02 10.30
CA ILE A 109 -5.74 5.98 9.29
C ILE A 109 -6.54 4.82 9.90
N ARG A 110 -6.13 4.30 11.06
CA ARG A 110 -6.80 3.16 11.69
C ARG A 110 -8.25 3.48 12.04
N GLU A 111 -8.51 4.63 12.65
CA GLU A 111 -9.87 5.08 13.02
C GLU A 111 -10.74 5.27 11.80
N HIS A 112 -10.23 5.93 10.76
CA HIS A 112 -11.02 6.12 9.54
C HIS A 112 -11.37 4.78 8.88
N ILE A 113 -10.40 3.87 8.74
CA ILE A 113 -10.62 2.58 8.06
C ILE A 113 -11.54 1.68 8.90
N THR A 114 -11.31 1.59 10.21
CA THR A 114 -12.17 0.79 11.10
C THR A 114 -13.59 1.35 11.19
N GLY A 115 -13.77 2.68 11.20
CA GLY A 115 -15.11 3.30 11.17
C GLY A 115 -15.94 2.95 9.93
N ARG A 116 -15.29 2.54 8.82
CA ARG A 116 -15.95 2.14 7.57
C ARG A 116 -16.43 0.70 7.57
N THR A 117 -15.98 -0.15 8.50
CA THR A 117 -16.40 -1.56 8.56
C THR A 117 -17.84 -1.73 9.04
N THR A 118 -18.43 -0.69 9.65
CA THR A 118 -19.84 -0.68 10.08
C THR A 118 -20.72 0.17 9.16
N SER A 119 -20.21 0.60 8.00
CA SER A 119 -20.97 1.40 7.05
C SER A 119 -22.21 0.64 6.54
N PRO A 120 -23.37 1.31 6.35
CA PRO A 120 -24.52 0.66 5.72
C PRO A 120 -24.21 0.24 4.27
N GLU A 121 -23.29 0.94 3.60
CA GLU A 121 -22.88 0.65 2.22
C GLU A 121 -21.90 -0.54 2.19
N PRO A 122 -22.28 -1.69 1.59
CA PRO A 122 -21.40 -2.86 1.54
C PRO A 122 -20.06 -2.58 0.89
N ARG A 123 -20.02 -1.65 -0.06
CA ARG A 123 -18.79 -1.28 -0.74
C ARG A 123 -17.77 -0.61 0.18
N GLU A 124 -18.22 0.25 1.09
CA GLU A 124 -17.34 0.85 2.09
C GLU A 124 -16.81 -0.23 3.05
N ARG A 125 -17.66 -1.17 3.48
CA ARG A 125 -17.22 -2.28 4.33
C ARG A 125 -16.19 -3.17 3.62
N TRP A 126 -16.42 -3.48 2.35
CA TRP A 126 -15.49 -4.21 1.49
C TRP A 126 -14.14 -3.49 1.40
N GLY A 127 -14.16 -2.18 1.09
CA GLY A 127 -12.94 -1.38 0.95
C GLY A 127 -12.15 -1.28 2.25
N ALA A 128 -12.85 -1.09 3.36
CA ALA A 128 -12.27 -1.09 4.70
C ALA A 128 -11.59 -2.43 5.00
N CYS A 129 -12.32 -3.54 4.81
CA CYS A 129 -11.81 -4.89 5.00
C CYS A 129 -10.57 -5.18 4.15
N PHE A 130 -10.57 -4.71 2.90
CA PHE A 130 -9.43 -4.84 2.00
C PHE A 130 -8.20 -4.12 2.55
N VAL A 131 -8.33 -2.86 2.98
CA VAL A 131 -7.21 -2.06 3.53
C VAL A 131 -6.69 -2.65 4.84
N LEU A 132 -7.57 -3.12 5.73
CA LEU A 132 -7.19 -3.74 7.00
C LEU A 132 -6.21 -4.90 6.82
N GLY A 133 -6.30 -5.65 5.72
CA GLY A 133 -5.37 -6.73 5.41
C GLY A 133 -3.93 -6.30 5.13
N PHE A 134 -3.69 -5.02 4.84
CA PHE A 134 -2.34 -4.49 4.60
C PHE A 134 -1.76 -3.81 5.84
N LEU A 135 -2.61 -3.29 6.73
CA LEU A 135 -2.17 -2.60 7.94
C LEU A 135 -1.36 -3.53 8.86
N PRO A 136 -0.45 -2.97 9.69
CA PRO A 136 0.24 -3.75 10.71
C PRO A 136 -0.76 -4.46 11.63
N LEU A 137 -0.49 -5.76 11.84
CA LEU A 137 -1.32 -6.64 12.66
C LEU A 137 -1.51 -6.08 14.07
N SER A 138 -2.74 -6.16 14.54
CA SER A 138 -3.14 -5.89 15.92
C SER A 138 -4.34 -6.78 16.26
N ASP A 139 -4.58 -7.00 17.54
CA ASP A 139 -5.71 -7.81 18.00
C ASP A 139 -7.04 -7.15 17.61
N ASP A 140 -7.13 -5.82 17.74
CA ASP A 140 -8.32 -5.05 17.36
C ASP A 140 -8.67 -5.21 15.88
N ILE A 141 -7.69 -5.04 14.98
CA ILE A 141 -7.90 -5.25 13.53
C ILE A 141 -8.30 -6.70 13.25
N SER A 142 -7.69 -7.66 13.94
CA SER A 142 -8.00 -9.08 13.78
C SER A 142 -9.45 -9.38 14.16
N GLN A 143 -9.92 -8.79 15.26
CA GLN A 143 -11.29 -8.96 15.70
C GLN A 143 -12.27 -8.35 14.70
N VAL A 144 -12.00 -7.12 14.21
CA VAL A 144 -12.85 -6.46 13.20
C VAL A 144 -12.95 -7.29 11.92
N VAL A 145 -11.84 -7.83 11.41
CA VAL A 145 -11.86 -8.69 10.22
C VAL A 145 -12.64 -9.97 10.47
N ARG A 146 -12.50 -10.58 11.66
CA ARG A 146 -13.25 -11.78 12.03
C ARG A 146 -14.75 -11.53 12.05
N ASP A 147 -15.19 -10.38 12.55
CA ASP A 147 -16.61 -10.02 12.58
C ASP A 147 -17.19 -9.88 11.17
N LEU A 148 -16.40 -9.36 10.21
CA LEU A 148 -16.80 -9.25 8.80
C LEU A 148 -16.90 -10.60 8.06
N ILE A 149 -16.39 -11.70 8.62
CA ILE A 149 -16.66 -13.06 8.09
C ILE A 149 -18.14 -13.44 8.30
N GLY A 150 -18.89 -12.71 9.13
CA GLY A 150 -20.34 -12.84 9.25
C GLY A 150 -21.16 -11.88 8.39
N ASP A 151 -20.53 -11.09 7.50
CA ASP A 151 -21.24 -10.06 6.73
C ASP A 151 -22.28 -10.68 5.77
N GLN A 152 -23.39 -9.97 5.59
CA GLN A 152 -24.49 -10.40 4.72
C GLN A 152 -24.19 -10.18 3.23
N ASP A 153 -23.34 -9.20 2.87
CA ASP A 153 -22.91 -9.02 1.49
C ASP A 153 -21.77 -10.00 1.18
N VAL A 154 -22.00 -10.85 0.18
CA VAL A 154 -21.06 -11.90 -0.22
C VAL A 154 -19.68 -11.37 -0.57
N ARG A 155 -19.56 -10.16 -1.14
CA ARG A 155 -18.27 -9.57 -1.50
C ARG A 155 -17.50 -9.14 -0.26
N VAL A 156 -18.20 -8.65 0.76
CA VAL A 156 -17.59 -8.30 2.05
C VAL A 156 -17.11 -9.56 2.75
N TYR A 157 -17.95 -10.60 2.81
CA TYR A 157 -17.60 -11.92 3.34
C TYR A 157 -16.35 -12.50 2.66
N GLU A 158 -16.31 -12.52 1.33
CA GLU A 158 -15.18 -13.03 0.56
C GLU A 158 -13.91 -12.21 0.81
N ALA A 159 -14.02 -10.87 0.83
CA ALA A 159 -12.90 -10.00 1.17
C ALA A 159 -12.39 -10.27 2.60
N ALA A 160 -13.28 -10.50 3.57
CA ALA A 160 -12.92 -10.84 4.93
C ALA A 160 -12.17 -12.18 5.02
N CYS A 161 -12.60 -13.19 4.28
CA CYS A 161 -11.90 -14.48 4.20
C CYS A 161 -10.48 -14.32 3.62
N VAL A 162 -10.35 -13.56 2.54
CA VAL A 162 -9.05 -13.27 1.90
C VAL A 162 -8.14 -12.48 2.84
N THR A 163 -8.67 -11.43 3.47
CA THR A 163 -7.94 -10.60 4.43
C THR A 163 -7.52 -11.43 5.65
N TRP A 164 -8.39 -12.27 6.19
CA TRP A 164 -8.06 -13.16 7.31
C TRP A 164 -6.90 -14.09 6.96
N ASN A 165 -6.94 -14.75 5.80
CA ASN A 165 -5.83 -15.60 5.34
C ASN A 165 -4.53 -14.81 5.16
N ARG A 166 -4.58 -13.57 4.66
CA ARG A 166 -3.39 -12.69 4.60
C ARG A 166 -2.83 -12.42 5.99
N MET A 167 -3.68 -12.14 6.97
CA MET A 167 -3.25 -11.89 8.36
C MET A 167 -2.62 -13.14 8.99
N GLU A 168 -3.20 -14.32 8.79
CA GLU A 168 -2.62 -15.60 9.23
C GLU A 168 -1.24 -15.83 8.61
N ASN A 169 -1.09 -15.59 7.30
CA ASN A 169 0.21 -15.68 6.64
C ASN A 169 1.22 -14.69 7.22
N ALA A 170 0.81 -13.45 7.52
CA ALA A 170 1.68 -12.47 8.14
C ALA A 170 2.13 -12.89 9.56
N ARG A 171 1.23 -13.48 10.38
CA ARG A 171 1.60 -14.08 11.68
C ARG A 171 2.59 -15.22 11.52
N ALA A 172 2.31 -16.14 10.60
CA ALA A 172 3.20 -17.27 10.31
C ALA A 172 4.58 -16.82 9.84
N VAL A 173 4.66 -15.77 9.02
CA VAL A 173 5.94 -15.16 8.61
C VAL A 173 6.68 -14.59 9.82
N GLY A 174 5.99 -13.91 10.73
CA GLY A 174 6.59 -13.42 11.99
C GLY A 174 7.28 -14.55 12.76
N LEU A 175 6.57 -15.66 12.98
CA LEU A 175 7.12 -16.85 13.66
C LEU A 175 8.31 -17.46 12.92
N ILE A 176 8.25 -17.51 11.58
CA ILE A 176 9.36 -18.00 10.76
C ILE A 176 10.58 -17.09 10.86
N VAL A 177 10.39 -15.76 10.84
CA VAL A 177 11.47 -14.76 11.00
C VAL A 177 12.12 -14.88 12.38
N ASP A 178 11.31 -15.03 13.44
CA ASP A 178 11.82 -15.20 14.80
C ASP A 178 12.61 -16.50 14.93
N SER A 179 12.09 -17.61 14.37
CA SER A 179 12.79 -18.90 14.33
C SER A 179 14.08 -18.83 13.52
N PHE A 180 14.08 -18.12 12.39
CA PHE A 180 15.26 -17.95 11.54
C PHE A 180 16.38 -17.18 12.24
N SER A 181 16.01 -16.18 13.04
CA SER A 181 16.95 -15.32 13.76
C SER A 181 17.85 -16.08 14.74
N VAL A 182 17.30 -17.14 15.36
CA VAL A 182 17.99 -17.96 16.36
C VAL A 182 18.50 -19.30 15.82
N GLU A 183 18.22 -19.64 14.56
CA GLU A 183 18.63 -20.91 13.96
C GLU A 183 20.09 -20.86 13.46
N ASP A 184 20.89 -21.80 13.94
CA ASP A 184 22.32 -21.87 13.65
C ASP A 184 22.66 -22.86 12.53
N ASP A 185 21.84 -23.90 12.33
CA ASP A 185 22.01 -24.84 11.22
C ASP A 185 21.67 -24.15 9.88
N PRO A 186 22.66 -24.00 8.96
CA PRO A 186 22.44 -23.36 7.67
C PRO A 186 21.38 -24.04 6.81
N ALA A 187 21.22 -25.37 6.92
CA ALA A 187 20.22 -26.10 6.17
C ALA A 187 18.80 -25.76 6.64
N ARG A 188 18.59 -25.70 7.96
CA ARG A 188 17.31 -25.30 8.57
C ARG A 188 16.99 -23.83 8.31
N ARG A 189 17.97 -22.93 8.44
CA ARG A 189 17.80 -21.51 8.06
C ARG A 189 17.30 -21.36 6.62
N ARG A 190 17.85 -22.13 5.69
CA ARG A 190 17.43 -22.09 4.28
C ARG A 190 16.00 -22.58 4.08
N ILE A 191 15.54 -23.56 4.86
CA ILE A 191 14.14 -24.02 4.84
C ILE A 191 13.22 -22.91 5.34
N LEU A 192 13.58 -22.28 6.47
CA LEU A 192 12.82 -21.16 7.04
C LEU A 192 12.73 -19.97 6.06
N LEU A 193 13.85 -19.58 5.44
CA LEU A 193 13.86 -18.55 4.40
C LEU A 193 12.93 -18.88 3.24
N ARG A 194 12.97 -20.12 2.73
CA ARG A 194 12.08 -20.54 1.63
C ARG A 194 10.61 -20.55 2.04
N ALA A 195 10.30 -20.94 3.28
CA ALA A 195 8.96 -20.90 3.82
C ALA A 195 8.45 -19.44 3.88
N ALA A 196 9.22 -18.53 4.48
CA ALA A 196 8.88 -17.10 4.51
C ALA A 196 8.71 -16.52 3.10
N LEU A 197 9.61 -16.85 2.15
CA LEU A 197 9.51 -16.42 0.75
C LEU A 197 8.31 -16.99 0.01
N LYS A 198 7.70 -18.07 0.49
CA LYS A 198 6.52 -18.69 -0.13
C LYS A 198 5.23 -18.03 0.31
N ILE A 199 5.09 -17.74 1.62
CA ILE A 199 3.85 -17.24 2.21
C ILE A 199 3.87 -15.74 2.52
N GLY A 200 5.05 -15.14 2.64
CA GLY A 200 5.21 -13.73 2.97
C GLY A 200 4.68 -12.83 1.87
N GLU A 201 4.09 -11.70 2.29
CA GLU A 201 3.70 -10.63 1.38
C GLU A 201 4.95 -10.11 0.67
N PRO A 202 4.98 -10.13 -0.68
CA PRO A 202 6.19 -9.79 -1.41
C PRO A 202 6.43 -8.28 -1.45
N GLY A 203 5.53 -7.47 -0.90
CA GLY A 203 5.61 -6.01 -0.86
C GLY A 203 5.11 -5.34 -2.13
N GLU A 204 5.49 -4.07 -2.27
CA GLU A 204 5.05 -3.17 -3.33
C GLU A 204 6.03 -3.20 -4.51
N THR A 205 5.52 -3.26 -5.75
CA THR A 205 6.33 -3.50 -6.97
C THR A 205 7.24 -2.31 -7.28
N GLN A 206 6.81 -1.11 -6.92
CA GLN A 206 7.51 0.13 -7.26
C GLN A 206 8.51 0.59 -6.22
N ARG A 207 8.51 -0.02 -5.03
CA ARG A 207 9.52 0.23 -4.01
C ARG A 207 10.64 -0.79 -4.23
N ALA A 208 11.86 -0.31 -4.50
CA ALA A 208 13.04 -1.15 -4.61
C ALA A 208 13.46 -1.81 -3.28
N GLU A 209 12.74 -1.48 -2.21
CA GLU A 209 12.98 -1.94 -0.85
C GLU A 209 12.42 -3.35 -0.64
N ALA A 210 13.20 -4.17 0.05
CA ALA A 210 12.72 -5.46 0.51
C ALA A 210 11.64 -5.25 1.59
N PRO A 211 10.63 -6.14 1.67
CA PRO A 211 9.62 -6.03 2.72
C PRO A 211 10.28 -6.15 4.10
N GLU A 212 9.68 -5.49 5.09
CA GLU A 212 10.20 -5.40 6.46
C GLU A 212 10.62 -6.75 7.05
N TRP A 213 9.80 -7.78 6.86
CA TRP A 213 10.08 -9.12 7.35
C TRP A 213 11.36 -9.72 6.75
N LEU A 214 11.69 -9.40 5.49
CA LEU A 214 12.93 -9.84 4.85
C LEU A 214 14.13 -9.00 5.35
N ASN A 215 13.94 -7.69 5.56
CA ASN A 215 14.95 -6.83 6.17
C ASN A 215 15.38 -7.35 7.55
N ARG A 216 14.43 -7.82 8.37
CA ARG A 216 14.72 -8.45 9.68
C ARG A 216 15.60 -9.70 9.58
N MET A 217 15.53 -10.43 8.46
CA MET A 217 16.39 -11.59 8.21
C MET A 217 17.76 -11.20 7.62
N GLY A 218 17.88 -10.00 7.04
CA GLY A 218 18.98 -9.56 6.20
C GLY A 218 20.37 -9.70 6.82
N ALA A 219 20.50 -9.43 8.12
CA ALA A 219 21.79 -9.52 8.83
C ALA A 219 22.42 -10.92 8.82
N ARG A 220 21.61 -11.98 8.62
CA ARG A 220 22.08 -13.38 8.59
C ARG A 220 22.03 -13.98 7.18
N LEU A 221 21.63 -13.21 6.16
CA LEU A 221 21.62 -13.66 4.78
C LEU A 221 22.97 -13.37 4.11
N THR A 222 23.46 -14.34 3.35
CA THR A 222 24.57 -14.07 2.43
C THR A 222 24.12 -13.12 1.32
N PRO A 223 25.04 -12.37 0.66
CA PRO A 223 24.68 -11.52 -0.47
C PRO A 223 23.93 -12.26 -1.59
N LEU A 224 24.30 -13.52 -1.85
CA LEU A 224 23.63 -14.36 -2.82
C LEU A 224 22.19 -14.73 -2.40
N GLU A 225 21.99 -15.10 -1.13
CA GLU A 225 20.66 -15.40 -0.60
C GLU A 225 19.75 -14.17 -0.62
N TRP A 226 20.30 -12.99 -0.29
CA TRP A 226 19.59 -11.72 -0.40
C TRP A 226 19.14 -11.44 -1.84
N GLN A 227 20.06 -11.58 -2.80
CA GLN A 227 19.75 -11.37 -4.22
C GLN A 227 18.69 -12.36 -4.72
N GLN A 228 18.79 -13.64 -4.33
CA GLN A 228 17.79 -14.64 -4.70
C GLN A 228 16.43 -14.36 -4.08
N ALA A 229 16.39 -13.98 -2.79
CA ALA A 229 15.17 -13.64 -2.08
C ALA A 229 14.46 -12.44 -2.74
N THR A 230 15.18 -11.35 -2.97
CA THR A 230 14.64 -10.14 -3.60
C THR A 230 14.14 -10.39 -5.03
N GLU A 231 14.86 -11.19 -5.82
CA GLU A 231 14.44 -11.59 -7.16
C GLU A 231 13.19 -12.49 -7.16
N MET A 232 13.10 -13.43 -6.21
CA MET A 232 11.90 -14.25 -6.04
C MET A 232 10.68 -13.40 -5.66
N LEU A 233 10.85 -12.45 -4.74
CA LEU A 233 9.77 -11.54 -4.36
C LEU A 233 9.37 -10.63 -5.52
N ARG A 234 10.33 -10.10 -6.28
CA ARG A 234 10.06 -9.33 -7.51
C ARG A 234 9.19 -10.12 -8.48
N LYS A 235 9.58 -11.36 -8.81
CA LYS A 235 8.79 -12.24 -9.67
C LYS A 235 7.39 -12.52 -9.12
N ARG A 236 7.22 -12.63 -7.81
CA ARG A 236 5.90 -12.79 -7.17
C ARG A 236 5.04 -11.53 -7.29
N ARG A 237 5.64 -10.34 -7.16
CA ARG A 237 4.97 -9.05 -7.38
C ARG A 237 4.51 -8.90 -8.82
N ASP A 238 5.41 -9.15 -9.78
CA ASP A 238 5.10 -9.07 -11.22
C ASP A 238 3.94 -10.01 -11.59
N LYS A 239 3.96 -11.25 -11.09
CA LYS A 239 2.87 -12.22 -11.30
C LYS A 239 1.55 -11.80 -10.65
N ARG A 240 1.59 -11.18 -9.46
CA ARG A 240 0.39 -10.65 -8.80
C ARG A 240 -0.21 -9.54 -9.65
N ASP A 241 0.59 -8.56 -10.05
CA ASP A 241 0.13 -7.40 -10.81
C ASP A 241 -0.40 -7.83 -12.19
N GLU A 242 0.26 -8.80 -12.86
CA GLU A 242 -0.25 -9.41 -14.09
C GLU A 242 -1.60 -10.12 -13.88
N ARG A 243 -1.75 -10.89 -12.78
CA ARG A 243 -3.03 -11.54 -12.46
C ARG A 243 -4.14 -10.53 -12.24
N LEU A 244 -3.88 -9.46 -11.50
CA LEU A 244 -4.85 -8.39 -11.24
C LEU A 244 -5.31 -7.71 -12.54
N ARG A 245 -4.37 -7.41 -13.45
CA ARG A 245 -4.71 -6.85 -14.77
C ARG A 245 -5.58 -7.80 -15.60
N ARG A 246 -5.27 -9.10 -15.59
CA ARG A 246 -6.07 -10.12 -16.30
C ARG A 246 -7.47 -10.28 -15.70
N GLU A 247 -7.61 -10.20 -14.38
CA GLU A 247 -8.90 -10.23 -13.68
C GLU A 247 -9.75 -9.02 -14.09
N GLU A 248 -9.14 -7.83 -14.13
CA GLU A 248 -9.79 -6.59 -14.56
C GLU A 248 -10.22 -6.64 -16.04
N ASP A 249 -9.37 -7.17 -16.93
CA ASP A 249 -9.73 -7.38 -18.34
C ASP A 249 -10.89 -8.36 -18.51
N ARG A 250 -10.96 -9.41 -17.66
CA ARG A 250 -12.06 -10.38 -17.69
C ARG A 250 -13.36 -9.75 -17.24
N GLU A 251 -13.35 -9.04 -16.12
CA GLU A 251 -14.53 -8.32 -15.59
C GLU A 251 -15.06 -7.30 -16.61
N THR A 252 -14.15 -6.60 -17.30
CA THR A 252 -14.53 -5.64 -18.35
C THR A 252 -15.19 -6.33 -19.54
N ARG A 253 -14.69 -7.51 -19.97
CA ARG A 253 -15.25 -8.26 -21.10
C ARG A 253 -16.59 -8.94 -20.80
N GLU A 254 -16.88 -9.26 -19.55
CA GLU A 254 -18.17 -9.86 -19.17
C GLU A 254 -19.31 -8.82 -19.12
N LEU A 255 -18.98 -7.53 -19.13
CA LEU A 255 -19.92 -6.40 -19.11
C LEU A 255 -20.27 -5.85 -20.50
N TYR A 256 -19.60 -6.29 -21.57
CA TYR A 256 -19.79 -5.85 -22.96
C TYR A 256 -20.06 -7.03 -23.90
#